data_AF-A0A429F3U3-F1
#
_entry.id   AF-A0A429F3U3-F1
#
_cell.length_a   1.000
_cell.length_b   1.000
_cell.length_c   1.000
_cell.angle_alpha   90.00
_cell.angle_beta   90.00
_cell.angle_gamma   90.00
#
_symmetry.space_group_name_H-M   'P 1'
#
loop_
_entity.id
_entity.type
_entity.pdbx_description
1 polymer ?
#
loop_
_entity_poly.entity_id
_entity_poly.type
_entity_poly.pdbx_seq_one_letter_code
_entity_poly.pdbx_strand_id
1 'polypeptide(L)'
;MAWAEKIGPRSWRVRYPTADGRIGSRSGFGTKKLADDYANRIEADQRRGIWLDPQAAKTSVSAWVALWTETLDVEVRTEENYPRIPRWR
;
A
#
# COMPACT_ATOMS: atom_id res chain seq x y z
N MET A 1 -7.37 -8.70 -12.99
CA MET A 1 -7.69 -9.83 -12.09
C MET A 1 -6.43 -10.24 -11.34
N ALA A 2 -6.56 -10.68 -10.11
CA ALA A 2 -5.45 -11.21 -9.31
C ALA A 2 -5.18 -12.67 -9.72
N TRP A 3 -3.92 -13.12 -9.65
CA TRP A 3 -3.55 -14.48 -10.05
C TRP A 3 -2.40 -15.05 -9.22
N ALA A 4 -2.39 -16.37 -9.07
CA ALA A 4 -1.27 -17.11 -8.50
C ALA A 4 -0.18 -17.37 -9.56
N GLU A 5 1.07 -17.16 -9.16
CA GLU A 5 2.27 -17.40 -9.94
C GLU A 5 3.20 -18.34 -9.17
N LYS A 6 3.65 -19.42 -9.81
CA LYS A 6 4.59 -20.37 -9.20
C LYS A 6 6.00 -19.78 -9.25
N ILE A 7 6.68 -19.72 -8.10
CA ILE A 7 8.05 -19.20 -7.99
C ILE A 7 9.06 -20.25 -7.51
N GLY A 8 8.59 -21.45 -7.13
CA GLY A 8 9.45 -22.56 -6.75
C GLY A 8 8.68 -23.87 -6.53
N PRO A 9 9.36 -24.95 -6.09
CA PRO A 9 8.76 -26.29 -5.96
C PRO A 9 7.50 -26.32 -5.07
N ARG A 10 7.51 -25.57 -3.96
CA ARG A 10 6.40 -25.37 -3.03
C ARG A 10 6.26 -23.90 -2.64
N SER A 11 6.53 -23.02 -3.59
CA SER A 11 6.53 -21.59 -3.34
C SER A 11 5.74 -20.89 -4.43
N TRP A 12 4.77 -20.11 -3.98
CA TRP A 12 3.83 -19.39 -4.81
C TRP A 12 3.75 -17.94 -4.36
N ARG A 13 3.45 -17.06 -5.31
CA ARG A 13 3.12 -15.66 -5.05
C ARG A 13 1.79 -15.32 -5.71
N VAL A 14 1.13 -14.31 -5.19
CA VAL A 14 -0.05 -13.71 -5.79
C VAL A 14 0.33 -12.35 -6.36
N ARG A 15 -0.09 -12.10 -7.59
CA ARG A 15 0.00 -10.81 -8.28
C ARG A 15 -1.40 -10.23 -8.37
N TYR A 16 -1.54 -8.93 -8.14
CA TYR A 16 -2.84 -8.27 -8.12
C TYR A 16 -2.75 -6.84 -8.65
N PRO A 17 -3.73 -6.36 -9.42
CA PRO A 17 -3.80 -4.95 -9.80
C PRO A 17 -4.10 -4.09 -8.57
N THR A 18 -3.45 -2.95 -8.47
CA THR A 18 -3.70 -1.93 -7.45
C THR A 18 -4.45 -0.74 -8.06
N ALA A 19 -5.09 0.08 -7.22
CA ALA A 19 -5.94 1.20 -7.68
C ALA A 19 -5.16 2.27 -8.46
N ASP A 20 -3.86 2.38 -8.21
CA ASP A 20 -2.91 3.26 -8.92
C ASP A 20 -2.43 2.68 -10.27
N GLY A 21 -3.03 1.58 -10.75
CA GLY A 21 -2.70 0.94 -12.03
C GLY A 21 -1.42 0.10 -12.00
N ARG A 22 -0.76 -0.04 -10.84
CA ARG A 22 0.41 -0.91 -10.67
C ARG A 22 -0.03 -2.36 -10.43
N ILE A 23 0.96 -3.27 -10.39
CA ILE A 23 0.75 -4.67 -10.03
C ILE A 23 1.50 -4.98 -8.74
N GLY A 24 0.73 -5.18 -7.66
CA GLY A 24 1.24 -5.63 -6.36
C GLY A 24 1.71 -7.08 -6.38
N SER A 25 2.49 -7.46 -5.38
CA SER A 25 2.97 -8.84 -5.20
C SER A 25 2.99 -9.25 -3.74
N ARG A 26 2.46 -10.44 -3.46
CA ARG A 26 2.55 -11.10 -2.17
C ARG A 26 3.08 -12.52 -2.34
N SER A 27 4.27 -12.81 -1.80
CA SER A 27 4.81 -14.17 -1.74
C SER A 27 4.53 -14.83 -0.39
N GLY A 28 4.87 -16.12 -0.27
CA GLY A 28 4.81 -16.88 1.00
C GLY A 28 3.79 -18.01 1.02
N PHE A 29 3.19 -18.35 -0.13
CA PHE A 29 2.20 -19.41 -0.21
C PHE A 29 2.86 -20.75 -0.50
N GLY A 30 2.62 -21.75 0.35
CA GLY A 30 3.19 -23.09 0.22
C GLY A 30 2.56 -23.94 -0.90
N THR A 31 1.34 -23.59 -1.31
CA THR A 31 0.57 -24.34 -2.33
C THR A 31 -0.14 -23.39 -3.28
N LYS A 32 -0.46 -23.88 -4.48
CA LYS A 32 -1.25 -23.14 -5.47
C LYS A 32 -2.61 -22.75 -4.90
N LYS A 33 -3.29 -23.70 -4.23
CA LYS A 33 -4.61 -23.49 -3.64
C LYS A 33 -4.63 -22.31 -2.68
N LEU A 34 -3.65 -22.21 -1.77
CA LEU A 34 -3.56 -21.09 -0.83
C LEU A 34 -3.36 -19.74 -1.55
N ALA A 35 -2.57 -19.73 -2.63
CA ALA A 35 -2.38 -18.53 -3.44
C ALA A 35 -3.65 -18.15 -4.21
N ASP A 36 -4.36 -19.11 -4.81
CA ASP A 36 -5.63 -18.87 -5.52
C ASP A 36 -6.73 -18.39 -4.57
N ASP A 37 -6.88 -19.02 -3.39
CA ASP A 37 -7.85 -18.60 -2.36
C ASP A 37 -7.57 -17.15 -1.91
N TYR A 38 -6.30 -16.78 -1.76
CA TYR A 38 -5.91 -15.41 -1.43
C TYR A 38 -6.17 -14.43 -2.60
N ALA A 39 -5.90 -14.83 -3.84
CA ALA A 39 -6.20 -14.02 -5.02
C ALA A 39 -7.71 -13.72 -5.12
N ASN A 40 -8.56 -14.74 -4.95
CA ASN A 40 -10.01 -14.59 -4.94
C ASN A 40 -10.49 -13.66 -3.82
N ARG A 41 -9.87 -13.74 -2.64
CA ARG A 41 -10.16 -12.83 -1.52
C ARG A 41 -9.82 -11.38 -1.86
N ILE A 42 -8.65 -11.13 -2.45
CA ILE A 42 -8.25 -9.78 -2.90
C ILE A 42 -9.31 -9.22 -3.84
N GLU A 43 -9.74 -10.00 -4.82
CA GLU A 43 -10.74 -9.52 -5.78
C GLU A 43 -12.10 -9.23 -5.13
N ALA A 44 -12.52 -10.05 -4.17
CA ALA A 44 -13.74 -9.81 -3.41
C ALA A 44 -13.65 -8.53 -2.57
N ASP A 45 -12.52 -8.31 -1.90
CA ASP A 45 -12.29 -7.12 -1.06
C ASP A 45 -12.14 -5.85 -1.92
N GLN A 46 -11.52 -5.95 -3.10
CA GLN A 46 -11.42 -4.86 -4.08
C GLN A 46 -12.81 -4.47 -4.60
N ARG A 47 -13.64 -5.46 -4.95
CA ARG A 47 -15.04 -5.23 -5.37
C ARG A 47 -15.89 -4.59 -4.28
N ARG A 48 -15.61 -4.89 -3.02
CA ARG A 48 -16.27 -4.27 -1.85
C ARG A 48 -15.72 -2.89 -1.50
N GLY A 49 -14.61 -2.46 -2.10
CA GLY A 49 -13.93 -1.20 -1.76
C GLY A 49 -13.27 -1.21 -0.37
N ILE A 50 -13.06 -2.38 0.24
CA ILE A 50 -12.45 -2.52 1.57
C ILE A 50 -11.01 -3.01 1.52
N TRP A 51 -10.50 -3.33 0.32
CA TRP A 51 -9.14 -3.81 0.16
C TRP A 51 -8.12 -2.73 0.48
N LEU A 52 -7.27 -2.99 1.48
CA LEU A 52 -6.10 -2.20 1.80
C LEU A 52 -4.87 -2.91 1.24
N ASP A 53 -4.10 -2.24 0.37
CA ASP A 53 -2.86 -2.82 -0.15
C ASP A 53 -1.86 -3.04 1.00
N PRO A 54 -1.41 -4.29 1.25
CA PRO A 54 -0.46 -4.58 2.32
C PRO A 54 0.89 -3.87 2.18
N GLN A 55 1.27 -3.40 0.98
CA GLN A 55 2.47 -2.58 0.81
C GLN A 55 2.18 -1.11 1.11
N ALA A 56 1.05 -0.56 0.66
CA ALA A 56 0.61 0.78 1.04
C ALA A 56 0.44 0.92 2.57
N ALA A 57 0.02 -0.14 3.26
CA ALA A 57 -0.06 -0.17 4.73
C ALA A 57 1.29 -0.04 5.45
N LYS A 58 2.42 -0.16 4.74
CA LYS A 58 3.77 0.07 5.29
C LYS A 58 4.26 1.49 5.12
N THR A 59 3.48 2.38 4.51
CA THR A 59 3.82 3.80 4.40
C THR A 59 4.08 4.35 5.80
N SER A 60 5.26 4.92 6.04
CA SER A 60 5.56 5.55 7.31
C SER A 60 4.70 6.81 7.49
N VAL A 61 4.43 7.18 8.74
CA VAL A 61 3.73 8.44 9.05
C VAL A 61 4.44 9.63 8.40
N SER A 62 5.78 9.65 8.40
CA SER A 62 6.56 10.71 7.76
C SER A 62 6.34 10.80 6.24
N ALA A 63 6.31 9.66 5.53
CA ALA A 63 6.06 9.62 4.09
C ALA A 63 4.62 10.04 3.76
N TRP A 64 3.66 9.63 4.62
CA TRP A 64 2.27 10.04 4.49
C TRP A 64 2.09 11.54 4.73
N VAL A 65 2.73 12.11 5.76
CA VAL A 65 2.68 13.56 6.06
C VAL A 65 3.24 14.39 4.91
N ALA A 66 4.34 13.95 4.28
CA ALA A 66 4.89 14.65 3.11
C ALA A 66 3.88 14.75 1.96
N LEU A 67 3.26 13.62 1.58
CA LEU A 67 2.22 13.57 0.55
C LEU A 67 1.00 14.42 0.92
N TRP A 68 0.55 14.37 2.19
CA TRP A 68 -0.58 15.17 2.64
C TRP A 68 -0.28 16.67 2.60
N THR A 69 0.92 17.08 3.00
CA THR A 69 1.32 18.50 3.02
C THR A 69 1.29 19.10 1.61
N GLU A 70 1.66 18.34 0.57
CA GLU A 70 1.57 18.78 -0.83
C GLU A 70 0.12 19.01 -1.31
N THR A 71 -0.87 18.41 -0.65
CA THR A 71 -2.30 18.60 -0.99
C THR A 71 -2.94 19.77 -0.27
N LEU A 72 -2.26 20.35 0.72
CA LEU A 72 -2.74 21.54 1.40
C LEU A 72 -2.34 22.77 0.57
N ASP A 73 -3.34 23.43 -0.01
CA ASP A 73 -3.17 24.80 -0.52
C ASP A 73 -3.15 25.75 0.68
N VAL A 74 -2.00 25.81 1.35
CA VAL A 74 -1.81 26.68 2.51
C VAL A 74 -1.61 28.09 1.99
N GLU A 75 -2.58 28.98 2.25
CA GLU A 75 -2.43 30.40 1.97
C GLU A 75 -1.11 30.92 2.58
N VAL A 76 -0.34 31.68 1.79
CA VAL A 76 1.08 32.09 1.99
C VAL A 76 1.45 32.59 3.40
N ARG A 77 0.49 33.01 4.23
CA ARG A 77 0.75 33.49 5.60
C ARG A 77 1.05 32.40 6.64
N THR A 78 0.91 31.11 6.32
CA THR A 78 1.14 30.03 7.30
C THR A 78 2.51 29.34 7.17
N GLU A 79 3.20 29.48 6.02
CA GLU A 79 4.54 28.91 5.82
C GLU A 79 5.59 29.53 6.76
N GLU A 80 5.44 30.79 7.16
CA GLU A 80 6.34 31.48 8.09
C GLU A 80 6.30 30.95 9.53
N ASN A 81 5.21 30.30 9.97
CA ASN A 81 5.06 29.91 11.38
C ASN A 81 5.55 28.49 11.72
N TYR A 82 5.80 27.63 10.72
CA TYR A 82 5.99 26.20 10.99
C TYR A 82 7.41 25.74 11.40
N PRO A 83 8.54 26.42 11.08
CA PRO A 83 9.84 25.98 11.55
C PRO A 83 10.31 26.79 12.77
N ARG A 84 9.62 26.67 13.91
CA ARG A 84 10.19 27.12 15.18
C ARG A 84 10.07 26.04 16.24
N ILE A 85 10.91 25.01 16.10
CA ILE A 85 11.25 24.12 17.22
C ILE A 85 12.13 24.94 18.19
N PRO A 86 11.67 25.29 19.40
CA PRO A 86 12.53 25.92 20.38
C PRO A 86 13.50 24.85 20.88
N ARG A 87 14.79 25.00 20.54
CA ARG A 87 15.85 24.31 21.25
C ARG A 87 15.98 24.95 22.64
N TRP A 88 15.39 24.31 23.63
CA TRP A 88 15.60 24.65 25.03
C TRP A 88 17.07 24.39 25.40
N ARG A 89 17.66 25.34 26.13
CA ARG A 89 19.06 25.35 26.59
C ARG A 89 19.10 25.04 28.07
#